data_AF-A0A971J475-F1
#
_entry.id   AF-A0A971J475-F1
#
_cell.length_a   1.000
_cell.length_b   1.000
_cell.length_c   1.000
_cell.angle_alpha   90.00
_cell.angle_beta   90.00
_cell.angle_gamma   90.00
#
_symmetry.space_group_name_H-M   'P 1'
#
loop_
_entity.id
_entity.type
_entity.pdbx_description
1 polymer ?
#
loop_
_entity_poly.entity_id
_entity_poly.type
_entity_poly.pdbx_seq_one_letter_code
_entity_poly.pdbx_strand_id
1 'polypeptide(L)'
;MSQDCEQAVSLTLLKAILEEGGKVSSSKGMTLISRLCPRVASQLGKDWNKRVRLVVEELKRKGYMSRQSPRGIWEITWEGRKLLESVLAGREQADNILGKQESPRGCSFGSTSDRNEEPECEFSNDEATEQSVQSGDIKQVLVRFGEMCKRETAADFRFDHYAYDVVWFLPAEKGFPSRVFKIDLNGEYMESLLALERIAGSMSSKPVLIVSGRHERLIVQNLIESMSYWMFPHLAQRLTVWTRQELLSTVQSLEREINMGNIEVL
;
A
#
# COMPACT_ATOMS: atom_id res chain seq x y z
N MET A 1 -19.12 -1.31 3.50
CA MET A 1 -17.77 -1.84 3.81
C MET A 1 -17.55 -3.05 2.93
N SER A 2 -16.50 -3.07 2.12
CA SER A 2 -16.24 -4.18 1.20
C SER A 2 -15.96 -5.49 1.95
N GLN A 3 -16.20 -6.62 1.30
CA GLN A 3 -15.88 -7.95 1.81
C GLN A 3 -14.39 -8.07 2.17
N ASP A 4 -13.53 -7.39 1.41
CA ASP A 4 -12.08 -7.34 1.63
C ASP A 4 -11.71 -6.71 2.97
N CYS A 5 -12.42 -5.64 3.39
CA CYS A 5 -12.19 -5.02 4.69
C CYS A 5 -12.61 -5.94 5.85
N GLU A 6 -13.68 -6.73 5.72
CA GLU A 6 -14.05 -7.71 6.76
C GLU A 6 -13.01 -8.81 6.89
N GLN A 7 -12.49 -9.28 5.75
CA GLN A 7 -11.46 -10.30 5.72
C GLN A 7 -10.15 -9.80 6.32
N ALA A 8 -9.76 -8.55 6.02
CA ALA A 8 -8.59 -7.91 6.63
C ALA A 8 -8.73 -7.81 8.15
N VAL A 9 -9.86 -7.32 8.67
CA VAL A 9 -10.12 -7.24 10.12
C VAL A 9 -10.12 -8.63 10.76
N SER A 10 -10.68 -9.63 10.08
CA SER A 10 -10.73 -11.02 10.55
C SER A 10 -9.33 -11.61 10.73
N LEU A 11 -8.48 -11.50 9.71
CA LEU A 11 -7.11 -12.01 9.73
C LEU A 11 -6.25 -11.27 10.77
N THR A 12 -6.36 -9.94 10.82
CA THR A 12 -5.64 -9.12 11.81
C THR A 12 -6.04 -9.50 13.24
N LEU A 13 -7.33 -9.76 13.49
CA LEU A 13 -7.79 -10.18 14.81
C LEU A 13 -7.23 -11.55 15.21
N LEU A 14 -7.32 -12.55 14.33
CA LEU A 14 -6.77 -13.89 14.60
C LEU A 14 -5.27 -13.83 14.90
N LYS A 15 -4.52 -13.04 14.12
CA LYS A 15 -3.09 -12.84 14.31
C LYS A 15 -2.76 -12.16 15.64
N ALA A 16 -3.47 -11.10 16.00
CA ALA A 16 -3.29 -10.43 17.28
C ALA A 16 -3.54 -11.37 18.47
N ILE A 17 -4.54 -12.26 18.36
CA ILE A 17 -4.81 -13.28 19.37
C ILE A 17 -3.65 -14.28 19.43
N LEU A 18 -3.13 -14.72 18.28
CA LEU A 18 -2.01 -15.65 18.19
C LEU A 18 -0.73 -15.10 18.82
N GLU A 19 -0.38 -13.85 18.53
CA GLU A 19 0.80 -13.14 19.09
C GLU A 19 0.72 -12.98 20.61
N GLU A 20 -0.49 -12.93 21.17
CA GLU A 20 -0.75 -12.87 22.60
C GLU A 20 -0.81 -14.25 23.27
N GLY A 21 -0.26 -15.29 22.63
CA GLY A 21 -0.26 -16.65 23.16
C GLY A 21 -1.52 -17.46 22.82
N GLY A 22 -2.33 -16.97 21.88
CA GLY A 22 -3.53 -17.64 21.38
C GLY A 22 -4.80 -17.39 22.18
N LYS A 23 -4.75 -16.59 23.25
CA LYS A 23 -5.88 -16.27 24.11
C LYS A 23 -5.84 -14.81 24.56
N VAL A 24 -6.94 -14.09 24.40
CA VAL A 24 -7.07 -12.71 24.90
C VAL A 24 -8.45 -12.48 25.51
N SER A 25 -8.56 -11.57 26.47
CA SER A 25 -9.89 -11.10 26.90
C SER A 25 -10.56 -10.32 25.76
N SER A 26 -11.89 -10.32 25.69
CA SER A 26 -12.62 -9.54 24.67
C SER A 26 -12.27 -8.06 24.72
N SER A 27 -12.08 -7.48 25.91
CA SER A 27 -11.66 -6.08 26.04
C SER A 27 -10.27 -5.84 25.43
N LYS A 28 -9.28 -6.70 25.76
CA LYS A 28 -7.94 -6.61 25.18
C LYS A 28 -7.96 -6.84 23.67
N GLY A 29 -8.74 -7.81 23.19
CA GLY A 29 -8.91 -8.07 21.77
C GLY A 29 -9.50 -6.87 21.02
N MET A 30 -10.51 -6.21 21.59
CA MET A 30 -11.08 -4.96 21.06
C MET A 30 -10.03 -3.84 21.00
N THR A 31 -9.23 -3.66 22.05
CA THR A 31 -8.16 -2.66 22.07
C THR A 31 -7.08 -2.96 21.02
N LEU A 32 -6.65 -4.22 20.93
CA LEU A 32 -5.64 -4.67 19.96
C LEU A 32 -6.09 -4.40 18.54
N ILE A 33 -7.30 -4.81 18.17
CA ILE A 33 -7.79 -4.61 16.80
C ILE A 33 -8.03 -3.13 16.47
N SER A 34 -8.43 -2.32 17.45
CA SER A 34 -8.57 -0.87 17.27
C SER A 34 -7.20 -0.22 17.01
N ARG A 35 -6.15 -0.69 17.71
CA ARG A 35 -4.77 -0.23 17.53
C ARG A 35 -4.18 -0.68 16.20
N LEU A 36 -4.49 -1.90 15.77
CA LEU A 36 -3.96 -2.49 14.53
C LEU A 36 -4.73 -2.05 13.28
N CYS A 37 -5.96 -1.56 13.43
CA CYS A 37 -6.80 -1.06 12.34
C CYS A 37 -7.34 0.35 12.63
N PRO A 38 -6.49 1.34 12.95
CA PRO A 38 -6.94 2.65 13.44
C PRO A 38 -7.75 3.40 12.38
N ARG A 39 -7.41 3.25 11.10
CA ARG A 39 -8.14 3.91 10.00
C ARG A 39 -9.56 3.35 9.83
N VAL A 40 -9.72 2.03 9.89
CA VAL A 40 -11.04 1.38 9.79
C VAL A 40 -11.88 1.74 11.00
N ALA A 41 -11.27 1.79 12.19
CA ALA A 41 -11.93 2.24 13.41
C ALA A 41 -12.40 3.70 13.29
N SER A 42 -11.56 4.61 12.79
CA SER A 42 -11.92 6.03 12.58
C SER A 42 -13.03 6.21 11.54
N GLN A 43 -13.01 5.46 10.44
CA GLN A 43 -14.04 5.52 9.40
C GLN A 43 -15.41 5.06 9.90
N LEU A 44 -15.45 4.02 10.74
CA LEU A 44 -16.69 3.47 11.28
C LEU A 44 -17.16 4.19 12.55
N GLY A 45 -16.28 4.92 13.23
CA GLY A 45 -16.59 5.68 14.43
C GLY A 45 -17.35 4.85 15.46
N LYS A 46 -18.61 5.24 15.75
CA LYS A 46 -19.47 4.58 16.75
C LYS A 46 -19.84 3.13 16.37
N ASP A 47 -19.83 2.78 15.09
CA ASP A 47 -20.19 1.45 14.61
C ASP A 47 -19.03 0.44 14.65
N TRP A 48 -17.79 0.90 14.94
CA TRP A 48 -16.62 0.04 15.00
C TRP A 48 -16.81 -1.17 15.93
N ASN A 49 -17.32 -0.91 17.15
CA ASN A 49 -17.54 -1.97 18.13
C ASN A 49 -18.57 -3.00 17.67
N LYS A 50 -19.65 -2.54 17.02
CA LYS A 50 -20.66 -3.41 16.44
C LYS A 50 -20.05 -4.26 15.34
N ARG A 51 -19.18 -3.66 14.51
CA ARG A 51 -18.55 -4.35 13.39
C ARG A 51 -17.55 -5.41 13.82
N VAL A 52 -16.69 -5.12 14.79
CA VAL A 52 -15.76 -6.12 15.33
C VAL A 52 -16.53 -7.28 15.96
N ARG A 53 -17.66 -7.03 16.64
CA ARG A 53 -18.51 -8.11 17.14
C ARG A 53 -19.07 -9.00 16.03
N LEU A 54 -19.47 -8.43 14.89
CA LEU A 54 -19.91 -9.21 13.73
C LEU A 54 -18.78 -10.09 13.17
N VAL A 55 -17.56 -9.52 13.04
CA VAL A 55 -16.37 -10.28 12.63
C VAL A 55 -16.07 -11.42 13.61
N VAL A 56 -16.16 -11.15 14.92
CA VAL A 56 -15.98 -12.15 15.98
C VAL A 56 -16.99 -13.28 15.87
N GLU A 57 -18.28 -12.98 15.66
CA GLU A 57 -19.30 -14.01 15.48
C GLU A 57 -19.11 -14.79 14.18
N GLU A 58 -18.66 -14.14 13.11
CA GLU A 58 -18.34 -14.80 11.84
C GLU A 58 -17.15 -15.76 11.97
N LEU A 59 -16.08 -15.33 12.63
CA LEU A 59 -14.91 -16.17 12.94
C LEU A 59 -15.28 -17.38 13.81
N LYS A 60 -16.19 -17.18 14.78
CA LYS A 60 -16.75 -18.28 15.59
C LYS A 60 -17.57 -19.24 14.76
N ARG A 61 -18.46 -18.72 13.90
CA ARG A 61 -19.31 -19.51 13.00
C ARG A 61 -18.47 -20.37 12.04
N LYS A 62 -17.35 -19.84 11.56
CA LYS A 62 -16.37 -20.54 10.71
C LYS A 62 -15.45 -21.50 11.48
N GLY A 63 -15.52 -21.53 12.81
CA GLY A 63 -14.69 -22.39 13.64
C GLY A 63 -13.23 -21.93 13.77
N TYR A 64 -12.88 -20.70 13.37
CA TYR A 64 -11.53 -20.16 13.46
C TYR A 64 -11.20 -19.55 14.83
N MET A 65 -12.23 -19.29 15.61
CA MET A 65 -12.11 -18.73 16.94
C MET A 65 -13.18 -19.34 17.84
N SER A 66 -12.86 -19.50 19.12
CA SER A 66 -13.83 -19.88 20.15
C SER A 66 -13.92 -18.78 21.20
N ARG A 67 -15.05 -18.75 21.92
CA ARG A 67 -15.25 -17.84 23.05
C ARG A 67 -15.53 -18.66 24.29
N GLN A 68 -14.63 -18.59 25.27
CA GLN A 68 -14.86 -19.24 26.55
C GLN A 68 -15.79 -18.38 27.41
N SER A 69 -16.96 -18.92 27.73
CA SER A 69 -17.85 -18.40 28.77
C SER A 69 -17.32 -18.82 30.15
N PRO A 70 -17.43 -18.02 31.22
CA PRO A 70 -18.14 -16.74 31.34
C PRO A 70 -17.27 -15.48 31.11
N ARG A 71 -15.96 -15.62 30.96
CA ARG A 71 -15.01 -14.50 30.99
C ARG A 71 -14.83 -13.76 29.66
N GLY A 72 -15.49 -14.20 28.59
CA GLY A 72 -15.40 -13.56 27.28
C GLY A 72 -13.98 -13.62 26.70
N ILE A 73 -13.26 -14.70 26.98
CA ILE A 73 -11.92 -14.93 26.41
C ILE A 73 -12.10 -15.37 24.96
N TRP A 74 -11.42 -14.70 24.05
CA TRP A 74 -11.28 -15.08 22.66
C TRP A 74 -10.05 -15.97 22.51
N GLU A 75 -10.24 -17.14 21.94
CA GLU A 75 -9.19 -18.13 21.73
C GLU A 75 -9.15 -18.54 20.27
N ILE A 76 -7.98 -18.46 19.65
CA ILE A 76 -7.79 -18.95 18.29
C ILE A 76 -7.79 -20.48 18.29
N THR A 77 -8.62 -21.08 17.43
CA THR A 77 -8.70 -22.54 17.29
C THR A 77 -7.53 -23.07 16.46
N TRP A 78 -7.42 -24.40 16.37
CA TRP A 78 -6.47 -25.05 15.48
C TRP A 78 -6.73 -24.69 14.01
N GLU A 79 -8.00 -24.65 13.60
CA GLU A 79 -8.43 -24.27 12.26
C GLU A 79 -8.08 -22.81 11.95
N GLY A 80 -8.24 -21.91 12.95
CA GLY A 80 -7.83 -20.51 12.81
C GLY A 80 -6.32 -20.34 12.65
N ARG A 81 -5.52 -21.16 13.35
CA ARG A 81 -4.05 -21.19 13.18
C ARG A 81 -3.67 -21.70 11.79
N LYS A 82 -4.27 -22.81 11.34
CA LYS A 82 -4.06 -23.33 9.98
C LYS A 82 -4.43 -22.34 8.91
N LEU A 83 -5.51 -21.58 9.10
CA LEU A 83 -5.88 -20.50 8.18
C LEU A 83 -4.75 -19.47 8.10
N LEU A 84 -4.27 -18.99 9.25
CA LEU A 84 -3.15 -18.04 9.27
C LEU A 84 -1.89 -18.63 8.62
N GLU A 85 -1.50 -19.86 8.97
CA GLU A 85 -0.36 -20.55 8.38
C GLU A 85 -0.50 -20.70 6.86
N SER A 86 -1.68 -21.05 6.34
CA SER A 86 -1.90 -21.15 4.89
C SER A 86 -1.78 -19.80 4.19
N VAL A 87 -2.29 -18.74 4.83
CA VAL A 87 -2.19 -17.37 4.33
C VAL A 87 -0.73 -16.89 4.38
N LEU A 88 0.06 -17.33 5.36
CA LEU A 88 1.48 -16.99 5.51
C LEU A 88 2.38 -17.83 4.58
N ALA A 89 2.14 -19.13 4.47
CA ALA A 89 2.90 -20.03 3.61
C ALA A 89 2.68 -19.73 2.12
N GLY A 90 1.46 -19.35 1.73
CA GLY A 90 1.19 -18.83 0.38
C GLY A 90 1.98 -17.55 0.07
N ARG A 91 2.41 -16.80 1.10
CA ARG A 91 3.25 -15.60 0.95
C ARG A 91 4.74 -15.95 0.88
N GLU A 92 5.22 -16.85 1.74
CA GLU A 92 6.62 -17.32 1.68
C GLU A 92 6.93 -18.05 0.37
N GLN A 93 5.97 -18.75 -0.22
CA GLN A 93 6.15 -19.35 -1.54
C GLN A 93 6.22 -18.30 -2.65
N ALA A 94 5.45 -17.20 -2.54
CA ALA A 94 5.57 -16.08 -3.47
C ALA A 94 6.94 -15.40 -3.35
N ASP A 95 7.45 -15.21 -2.12
CA ASP A 95 8.76 -14.61 -1.86
C ASP A 95 9.93 -15.51 -2.32
N ASN A 96 9.81 -16.84 -2.15
CA ASN A 96 10.85 -17.79 -2.60
C ASN A 96 10.92 -17.93 -4.13
N ILE A 97 9.81 -17.75 -4.85
CA ILE A 97 9.81 -17.68 -6.32
C ILE A 97 10.55 -16.42 -6.81
N LEU A 98 10.60 -15.37 -5.98
CA LEU A 98 11.28 -14.10 -6.26
C LEU A 98 12.75 -14.03 -5.78
N GLY A 99 13.27 -15.07 -5.11
CA GLY A 99 14.53 -15.01 -4.35
C GLY A 99 15.73 -15.79 -4.90
N LYS A 100 16.37 -15.29 -5.97
CA LYS A 100 17.83 -15.40 -6.20
C LYS A 100 18.37 -14.09 -6.81
N GLN A 101 18.28 -13.00 -6.07
CA GLN A 101 19.18 -11.87 -6.28
C GLN A 101 19.77 -11.47 -4.93
N GLU A 102 21.07 -11.70 -4.80
CA GLU A 102 21.87 -11.37 -3.63
C GLU A 102 21.84 -9.86 -3.40
N SER A 103 21.34 -9.44 -2.24
CA SER A 103 21.46 -8.05 -1.79
C SER A 103 22.91 -7.75 -1.42
N PRO A 104 23.49 -6.61 -1.85
CA PRO A 104 24.81 -6.21 -1.41
C PRO A 104 24.79 -5.88 0.08
N ARG A 105 25.75 -6.48 0.82
CA ARG A 105 26.04 -6.14 2.20
C ARG A 105 26.52 -4.70 2.31
N GLY A 106 26.03 -4.00 3.33
CA GLY A 106 26.80 -2.99 4.04
C GLY A 106 26.11 -1.64 4.15
N CYS A 107 25.58 -1.35 5.34
CA CYS A 107 25.73 -0.04 5.97
C CYS A 107 25.54 -0.22 7.50
N SER A 108 26.67 -0.16 8.20
CA SER A 108 26.74 -0.07 9.65
C SER A 108 26.44 1.37 10.06
N PHE A 109 25.36 1.62 10.79
CA PHE A 109 25.11 2.92 11.40
C PHE A 109 25.72 2.97 12.80
N GLY A 110 26.73 3.81 12.95
CA GLY A 110 27.29 4.20 14.23
C GLY A 110 26.34 5.12 14.99
N SER A 111 26.27 4.91 16.30
CA SER A 111 25.61 5.80 17.25
C SER A 111 26.40 7.10 17.42
N THR A 112 25.73 8.24 17.31
CA THR A 112 26.13 9.47 18.02
C THR A 112 24.91 10.18 18.57
N SER A 113 25.02 10.43 19.88
CA SER A 113 24.27 11.35 20.71
C SER A 113 24.46 12.81 20.26
N ASP A 114 23.42 13.61 20.54
CA ASP A 114 23.43 15.00 21.03
C ASP A 114 22.62 16.03 20.23
N ARG A 115 21.64 16.59 20.96
CA ARG A 115 21.10 17.97 20.96
C ARG A 115 20.78 18.64 19.61
N ASN A 116 19.51 19.04 19.45
CA ASN A 116 19.14 20.47 19.42
C ASN A 116 17.61 20.66 19.29
N GLU A 117 17.12 21.54 20.17
CA GLU A 117 16.12 22.61 19.98
C GLU A 117 15.06 22.43 18.87
N GLU A 118 13.81 22.32 19.32
CA GLU A 118 12.59 22.45 18.51
C GLU A 118 12.51 23.85 17.89
N PRO A 119 12.32 23.98 16.56
CA PRO A 119 11.73 25.17 15.99
C PRO A 119 10.21 24.98 15.87
N GLU A 120 9.46 25.93 16.45
CA GLU A 120 8.04 26.12 16.15
C GLU A 120 7.89 26.46 14.66
N CYS A 121 7.43 25.51 13.86
CA CYS A 121 7.05 25.75 12.47
C CYS A 121 5.65 26.39 12.43
N GLU A 122 5.62 27.72 12.29
CA GLU A 122 4.44 28.44 11.81
C GLU A 122 4.15 28.01 10.37
N PHE A 123 3.14 27.16 10.18
CA PHE A 123 2.61 26.83 8.86
C PHE A 123 1.73 27.99 8.37
N SER A 124 2.27 28.81 7.48
CA SER A 124 1.50 29.75 6.68
C SER A 124 0.60 28.97 5.71
N ASN A 125 -0.71 29.02 5.95
CA ASN A 125 -1.74 28.54 5.03
C ASN A 125 -1.86 29.50 3.84
N ASP A 126 -0.97 29.35 2.86
CA ASP A 126 -1.22 29.85 1.50
C ASP A 126 -2.10 28.83 0.78
N GLU A 127 -3.42 28.95 0.97
CA GLU A 127 -4.43 28.32 0.11
C GLU A 127 -4.39 28.99 -1.27
N ALA A 128 -3.41 28.59 -2.08
CA ALA A 128 -3.45 28.80 -3.51
C ALA A 128 -4.64 28.02 -4.06
N THR A 129 -5.53 28.72 -4.78
CA THR A 129 -6.69 28.17 -5.47
C THR A 129 -6.26 27.02 -6.39
N GLU A 130 -6.31 25.79 -5.90
CA GLU A 130 -6.02 24.59 -6.69
C GLU A 130 -7.12 24.46 -7.75
N GLN A 131 -6.82 24.95 -8.96
CA GLN A 131 -7.58 24.61 -10.15
C GLN A 131 -7.71 23.08 -10.21
N SER A 132 -8.96 22.60 -10.26
CA SER A 132 -9.31 21.18 -10.32
C SER A 132 -8.80 20.58 -11.63
N VAL A 133 -7.52 20.26 -11.68
CA VAL A 133 -6.93 19.61 -12.83
C VAL A 133 -7.38 18.16 -12.81
N GLN A 134 -7.97 17.76 -13.93
CA GLN A 134 -8.61 16.47 -14.06
C GLN A 134 -7.54 15.38 -14.21
N SER A 135 -7.84 14.18 -13.72
CA SER A 135 -6.95 13.01 -13.85
C SER A 135 -6.55 12.69 -15.30
N GLY A 136 -7.37 13.10 -16.28
CA GLY A 136 -7.08 12.96 -17.71
C GLY A 136 -5.79 13.67 -18.14
N ASP A 137 -5.50 14.85 -17.59
CA ASP A 137 -4.31 15.61 -17.95
C ASP A 137 -3.03 14.89 -17.47
N ILE A 138 -3.09 14.27 -16.30
CA ILE A 138 -1.96 13.50 -15.74
C ILE A 138 -1.69 12.23 -16.57
N LYS A 139 -2.73 11.54 -17.06
CA LYS A 139 -2.55 10.37 -17.94
C LYS A 139 -1.80 10.74 -19.21
N GLN A 140 -2.20 11.83 -19.86
CA GLN A 140 -1.54 12.31 -21.08
C GLN A 140 -0.08 12.69 -20.81
N VAL A 141 0.20 13.35 -19.69
CA VAL A 141 1.58 13.66 -19.26
C VAL A 141 2.40 12.38 -19.08
N LEU A 142 1.86 11.34 -18.44
CA LEU A 142 2.55 10.07 -18.24
C LEU A 142 2.80 9.30 -19.55
N VAL A 143 1.85 9.34 -20.48
CA VAL A 143 2.02 8.75 -21.83
C VAL A 143 3.17 9.46 -22.55
N ARG A 144 3.09 10.78 -22.66
CA ARG A 144 4.12 11.61 -23.30
C ARG A 144 5.49 11.42 -22.64
N PHE A 145 5.53 11.34 -21.31
CA PHE A 145 6.77 11.10 -20.57
C PHE A 145 7.37 9.72 -20.89
N GLY A 146 6.52 8.69 -21.01
CA GLY A 146 6.96 7.37 -21.45
C GLY A 146 7.57 7.40 -22.86
N GLU A 147 6.92 8.09 -23.80
CA GLU A 147 7.42 8.26 -25.18
C GLU A 147 8.78 8.96 -25.20
N MET A 148 8.96 10.03 -24.42
CA MET A 148 10.26 10.72 -24.26
C MET A 148 11.34 9.80 -23.71
N CYS A 149 10.96 8.80 -22.92
CA CYS A 149 11.84 7.77 -22.36
C CYS A 149 11.94 6.52 -23.25
N LYS A 150 11.49 6.59 -24.52
CA LYS A 150 11.40 5.48 -25.48
C LYS A 150 10.70 4.23 -24.93
N ARG A 151 9.65 4.46 -24.13
CA ARG A 151 8.79 3.40 -23.62
C ARG A 151 7.58 3.26 -24.51
N GLU A 152 7.17 2.02 -24.73
CA GLU A 152 5.83 1.75 -25.23
C GLU A 152 4.86 1.95 -24.07
N THR A 153 3.77 2.68 -24.30
CA THR A 153 2.81 3.04 -23.24
C THR A 153 1.40 2.62 -23.59
N ALA A 154 0.66 2.09 -22.61
CA ALA A 154 -0.77 1.83 -22.71
C ALA A 154 -1.52 2.62 -21.63
N ALA A 155 -2.50 3.42 -22.04
CA ALA A 155 -3.44 4.08 -21.14
C ALA A 155 -4.66 3.17 -20.87
N ASP A 156 -5.26 3.31 -19.69
CA ASP A 156 -6.45 2.56 -19.26
C ASP A 156 -6.29 1.03 -19.37
N PHE A 157 -5.06 0.58 -19.13
CA PHE A 157 -4.68 -0.82 -19.23
C PHE A 157 -5.45 -1.66 -18.21
N ARG A 158 -6.04 -2.77 -18.65
CA ARG A 158 -6.74 -3.71 -17.77
C ARG A 158 -5.97 -5.00 -17.66
N PHE A 159 -5.77 -5.44 -16.42
CA PHE A 159 -5.21 -6.74 -16.13
C PHE A 159 -6.00 -7.38 -15.00
N ASP A 160 -6.48 -8.59 -15.25
CA ASP A 160 -7.44 -9.26 -14.37
C ASP A 160 -8.69 -8.38 -14.20
N HIS A 161 -9.17 -8.18 -12.98
CA HIS A 161 -10.29 -7.30 -12.66
C HIS A 161 -9.90 -5.84 -12.36
N TYR A 162 -8.60 -5.50 -12.47
CA TYR A 162 -8.10 -4.17 -12.14
C TYR A 162 -7.86 -3.34 -13.40
N ALA A 163 -8.32 -2.09 -13.38
CA ALA A 163 -7.92 -1.07 -14.35
C ALA A 163 -6.68 -0.35 -13.81
N TYR A 164 -5.76 0.02 -14.68
CA TYR A 164 -4.56 0.80 -14.38
C TYR A 164 -4.54 2.03 -15.28
N ASP A 165 -4.04 3.16 -14.79
CA ASP A 165 -4.19 4.42 -15.51
C ASP A 165 -3.23 4.52 -16.69
N VAL A 166 -1.96 4.18 -16.46
CA VAL A 166 -0.93 4.11 -17.51
C VAL A 166 0.03 2.96 -17.19
N VAL A 167 0.52 2.28 -18.21
CA VAL A 167 1.52 1.23 -18.09
C VAL A 167 2.63 1.47 -19.10
N TRP A 168 3.88 1.30 -18.69
CA TRP A 168 5.06 1.44 -19.54
C TRP A 168 5.75 0.10 -19.74
N PHE A 169 6.09 -0.23 -20.97
CA PHE A 169 6.80 -1.43 -21.38
C PHE A 169 8.22 -1.09 -21.84
N LEU A 170 9.15 -2.02 -21.63
CA LEU A 170 10.47 -1.96 -22.23
C LEU A 170 10.41 -2.52 -23.66
N PRO A 171 10.96 -1.84 -24.68
CA PRO A 171 10.90 -2.33 -26.07
C PRO A 171 11.48 -3.75 -26.26
N ALA A 172 12.48 -4.11 -25.43
CA ALA A 172 13.13 -5.42 -25.47
C ALA A 172 12.35 -6.52 -24.74
N GLU A 173 11.49 -6.15 -23.78
CA GLU A 173 10.75 -7.10 -22.96
C GLU A 173 9.34 -7.25 -23.52
N LYS A 174 9.14 -8.23 -24.40
CA LYS A 174 7.84 -8.50 -25.04
C LYS A 174 6.77 -8.79 -23.99
N GLY A 175 5.96 -7.77 -23.67
CA GLY A 175 4.71 -7.89 -22.91
C GLY A 175 4.82 -7.73 -21.40
N PHE A 176 6.01 -7.48 -20.83
CA PHE A 176 6.15 -7.25 -19.38
C PHE A 176 6.18 -5.75 -19.04
N PRO A 177 5.30 -5.28 -18.15
CA PRO A 177 5.27 -3.89 -17.78
C PRO A 177 6.46 -3.54 -16.88
N SER A 178 7.28 -2.60 -17.33
CA SER A 178 8.41 -2.07 -16.57
C SER A 178 7.96 -1.16 -15.43
N ARG A 179 6.91 -0.35 -15.66
CA ARG A 179 6.27 0.50 -14.66
C ARG A 179 4.76 0.50 -14.85
N VAL A 180 4.04 0.51 -13.73
CA VAL A 180 2.58 0.57 -13.72
C VAL A 180 2.13 1.72 -12.86
N PHE A 181 1.31 2.61 -13.42
CA PHE A 181 0.87 3.82 -12.78
C PHE A 181 -0.60 3.72 -12.36
N LYS A 182 -0.86 4.15 -11.13
CA LYS A 182 -2.18 4.49 -10.64
C LYS A 182 -2.23 5.95 -10.26
N ILE A 183 -3.33 6.63 -10.57
CA ILE A 183 -3.55 8.03 -10.26
C ILE A 183 -4.71 8.10 -9.29
N ASP A 184 -4.43 8.54 -8.07
CA ASP A 184 -5.43 8.66 -7.01
C ASP A 184 -5.34 10.06 -6.39
N LEU A 185 -6.16 10.96 -6.91
CA LEU A 185 -6.22 12.35 -6.46
C LEU A 185 -7.35 12.57 -5.44
N ASN A 186 -8.21 11.56 -5.24
CA ASN A 186 -9.43 11.69 -4.45
C ASN A 186 -9.30 11.10 -3.04
N GLY A 187 -8.19 10.43 -2.73
CA GLY A 187 -7.96 9.85 -1.41
C GLY A 187 -8.36 8.38 -1.26
N GLU A 188 -8.69 7.70 -2.35
CA GLU A 188 -9.18 6.32 -2.36
C GLU A 188 -8.03 5.28 -2.37
N TYR A 189 -6.92 5.62 -1.69
CA TYR A 189 -5.63 4.95 -1.84
C TYR A 189 -5.65 3.44 -1.65
N MET A 190 -6.60 2.91 -0.86
CA MET A 190 -6.66 1.47 -0.61
C MET A 190 -6.93 0.66 -1.87
N GLU A 191 -7.85 1.11 -2.72
CA GLU A 191 -8.17 0.40 -3.96
C GLU A 191 -7.00 0.49 -4.94
N SER A 192 -6.41 1.67 -5.05
CA SER A 192 -5.21 1.92 -5.85
C SER A 192 -4.03 1.05 -5.39
N LEU A 193 -3.78 0.95 -4.09
CA LEU A 193 -2.72 0.10 -3.53
C LEU A 193 -3.02 -1.39 -3.73
N LEU A 194 -4.27 -1.85 -3.58
CA LEU A 194 -4.62 -3.25 -3.87
C LEU A 194 -4.37 -3.60 -5.34
N ALA A 195 -4.76 -2.72 -6.26
CA ALA A 195 -4.49 -2.91 -7.69
C ALA A 195 -2.98 -2.97 -7.97
N LEU A 196 -2.20 -2.06 -7.38
CA LEU A 196 -0.75 -2.01 -7.57
C LEU A 196 -0.04 -3.22 -6.94
N GLU A 197 -0.48 -3.71 -5.78
CA GLU A 197 0.05 -4.91 -5.14
C GLU A 197 -0.15 -6.14 -6.03
N ARG A 198 -1.33 -6.26 -6.64
CA ARG A 198 -1.66 -7.38 -7.53
C ARG A 198 -0.68 -7.46 -8.72
N ILE A 199 -0.41 -6.33 -9.38
CA ILE A 199 0.48 -6.31 -10.55
C ILE A 199 1.96 -6.36 -10.17
N ALA A 200 2.34 -5.84 -9.00
CA ALA A 200 3.70 -5.95 -8.48
C ALA A 200 4.07 -7.42 -8.22
N GLY A 201 3.16 -8.19 -7.60
CA GLY A 201 3.36 -9.62 -7.35
C GLY A 201 3.27 -10.49 -8.61
N SER A 202 2.43 -10.13 -9.59
CA SER A 202 2.18 -10.98 -10.77
C SER A 202 3.19 -10.77 -11.89
N MET A 203 3.61 -9.53 -12.14
CA MET A 203 4.38 -9.16 -13.34
C MET A 203 5.75 -8.59 -13.03
N SER A 204 6.16 -8.56 -11.75
CA SER A 204 7.43 -7.97 -11.31
C SER A 204 7.63 -6.53 -11.84
N SER A 205 6.56 -5.78 -12.02
CA SER A 205 6.62 -4.37 -12.45
C SER A 205 7.05 -3.45 -11.32
N LYS A 206 7.47 -2.22 -11.62
CA LYS A 206 7.68 -1.18 -10.61
C LYS A 206 6.39 -0.36 -10.46
N PRO A 207 5.61 -0.55 -9.38
CA PRO A 207 4.37 0.17 -9.17
C PRO A 207 4.65 1.63 -8.79
N VAL A 208 3.87 2.54 -9.36
CA VAL A 208 3.95 3.98 -9.10
C VAL A 208 2.55 4.49 -8.78
N LEU A 209 2.38 5.14 -7.63
CA LEU A 209 1.16 5.82 -7.25
C LEU A 209 1.36 7.33 -7.36
N ILE A 210 0.53 7.98 -8.18
CA ILE A 210 0.48 9.45 -8.28
C ILE A 210 -0.61 9.94 -7.33
N VAL A 211 -0.22 10.83 -6.42
CA VAL A 211 -1.12 11.48 -5.45
C VAL A 211 -1.16 13.00 -5.65
N SER A 212 -2.16 13.65 -5.08
CA SER A 212 -2.37 15.11 -5.21
C SER A 212 -1.17 15.90 -4.69
N GLY A 213 -0.76 15.67 -3.45
CA GLY A 213 0.27 16.46 -2.79
C GLY A 213 1.11 15.70 -1.76
N ARG A 214 1.88 16.47 -0.98
CA ARG A 214 2.83 15.93 0.01
C ARG A 214 2.11 15.29 1.20
N HIS A 215 0.97 15.85 1.62
CA HIS A 215 0.18 15.31 2.71
C HIS A 215 -0.34 13.90 2.37
N GLU A 216 -0.85 13.73 1.16
CA GLU A 216 -1.35 12.46 0.62
C GLU A 216 -0.24 11.43 0.51
N ARG A 217 0.97 11.85 0.10
CA ARG A 217 2.15 10.97 0.13
C ARG A 217 2.40 10.44 1.53
N LEU A 218 2.42 11.31 2.55
CA LEU A 218 2.65 10.89 3.93
C LEU A 218 1.56 9.92 4.40
N ILE A 219 0.30 10.16 4.02
CA ILE A 219 -0.79 9.21 4.28
C ILE A 219 -0.48 7.86 3.63
N VAL A 220 -0.13 7.81 2.35
CA VAL A 220 0.19 6.58 1.64
C VAL A 220 1.39 5.86 2.28
N GLN A 221 2.44 6.59 2.63
CA GLN A 221 3.62 6.03 3.30
C GLN A 221 3.25 5.44 4.65
N ASN A 222 2.48 6.14 5.48
CA ASN A 222 1.99 5.62 6.76
C ASN A 222 1.09 4.40 6.57
N LEU A 223 0.24 4.38 5.53
CA LEU A 223 -0.59 3.22 5.21
C LEU A 223 0.25 2.01 4.83
N ILE A 224 1.27 2.23 4.02
CA ILE A 224 2.23 1.19 3.67
C ILE A 224 2.94 0.80 4.94
N GLU A 225 3.68 1.64 5.65
CA GLU A 225 4.40 1.25 6.87
C GLU A 225 3.53 0.50 7.90
N SER A 226 2.31 0.98 8.17
CA SER A 226 1.40 0.32 9.13
C SER A 226 0.84 -1.01 8.65
N MET A 227 0.69 -1.23 7.34
CA MET A 227 0.08 -2.44 6.75
C MET A 227 1.05 -3.29 5.90
N SER A 228 2.27 -2.80 5.68
CA SER A 228 3.20 -3.10 4.58
C SER A 228 3.60 -4.54 4.57
N TYR A 229 3.95 -5.06 5.73
CA TYR A 229 4.43 -6.42 5.84
C TYR A 229 3.31 -7.46 5.61
N TRP A 230 2.03 -7.07 5.72
CA TRP A 230 0.92 -8.03 5.75
C TRP A 230 -0.10 -7.89 4.63
N MET A 231 -0.38 -6.68 4.16
CA MET A 231 -1.33 -6.44 3.08
C MET A 231 -0.65 -6.15 1.76
N PHE A 232 0.53 -5.54 1.78
CA PHE A 232 1.22 -5.06 0.59
C PHE A 232 2.69 -5.47 0.54
N PRO A 233 3.01 -6.79 0.68
CA PRO A 233 4.39 -7.24 0.75
C PRO A 233 5.22 -6.84 -0.47
N HIS A 234 4.63 -6.87 -1.67
CA HIS A 234 5.35 -6.51 -2.90
C HIS A 234 5.49 -4.99 -3.06
N LEU A 235 4.51 -4.20 -2.64
CA LEU A 235 4.59 -2.73 -2.69
C LEU A 235 5.55 -2.14 -1.67
N ALA A 236 5.64 -2.72 -0.47
CA ALA A 236 6.43 -2.16 0.63
C ALA A 236 7.88 -1.85 0.22
N GLN A 237 8.45 -2.66 -0.67
CA GLN A 237 9.84 -2.52 -1.13
C GLN A 237 9.97 -1.79 -2.48
N ARG A 238 8.87 -1.65 -3.23
CA ARG A 238 8.91 -1.32 -4.66
C ARG A 238 8.05 -0.13 -5.06
N LEU A 239 7.08 0.26 -4.23
CA LEU A 239 6.19 1.35 -4.56
C LEU A 239 6.95 2.66 -4.55
N THR A 240 6.86 3.36 -5.68
CA THR A 240 7.25 4.76 -5.75
C THR A 240 5.99 5.62 -5.65
N VAL A 241 5.98 6.58 -4.74
CA VAL A 241 4.86 7.53 -4.61
C VAL A 241 5.31 8.88 -5.14
N TRP A 242 4.68 9.38 -6.20
CA TRP A 242 4.95 10.71 -6.76
C TRP A 242 3.82 11.65 -6.44
N THR A 243 4.16 12.89 -6.10
CA THR A 243 3.17 13.97 -6.12
C THR A 243 2.96 14.43 -7.56
N ARG A 244 1.80 15.02 -7.84
CA ARG A 244 1.52 15.63 -9.13
C ARG A 244 2.60 16.65 -9.53
N GLN A 245 3.01 17.51 -8.59
CA GLN A 245 4.01 18.54 -8.85
C GLN A 245 5.37 17.94 -9.25
N GLU A 246 5.80 16.86 -8.60
CA GLU A 246 7.05 16.18 -8.93
C GLU A 246 7.03 15.51 -10.29
N LEU A 247 5.91 14.89 -10.67
CA LEU A 247 5.75 14.36 -12.02
C LEU A 247 5.93 15.49 -13.05
N LEU A 248 5.21 16.60 -12.87
CA LEU A 248 5.26 17.73 -13.81
C LEU A 248 6.65 18.36 -13.88
N SER A 249 7.31 18.57 -12.73
CA SER A 249 8.66 19.14 -12.69
C SER A 249 9.70 18.22 -13.31
N THR A 250 9.56 16.90 -13.13
CA THR A 250 10.43 15.88 -13.75
C THR A 250 10.28 15.91 -15.26
N VAL A 251 9.05 15.92 -15.77
CA VAL A 251 8.78 15.99 -17.22
C VAL A 251 9.34 17.27 -17.82
N GLN A 252 9.06 18.42 -17.23
CA GLN A 252 9.58 19.71 -17.69
C GLN A 252 11.10 19.81 -17.65
N SER A 253 11.74 19.15 -16.69
CA SER A 253 13.21 19.12 -16.60
C SER A 253 13.79 18.26 -17.73
N LEU A 254 13.21 17.08 -17.97
CA LEU A 254 13.62 16.22 -19.07
C LEU A 254 13.39 16.88 -20.44
N GLU A 255 12.26 17.55 -20.64
CA GLU A 255 11.99 18.30 -21.88
C GLU A 255 13.07 19.35 -22.15
N ARG A 256 13.50 20.08 -21.12
CA ARG A 256 14.58 21.06 -21.23
C ARG A 256 15.90 20.40 -21.60
N GLU A 257 16.24 19.27 -20.96
CA GLU A 257 17.48 18.54 -21.25
C GLU A 257 17.53 17.98 -22.68
N ILE A 258 16.42 17.44 -23.17
CA ILE A 258 16.29 16.96 -24.56
C ILE A 258 16.44 18.14 -25.53
N ASN A 259 15.77 19.27 -25.27
CA ASN A 259 15.85 20.45 -26.14
C ASN A 259 17.24 21.10 -26.16
N MET A 260 18.01 20.96 -25.08
CA MET A 260 19.41 21.39 -25.03
C MET A 260 20.37 20.43 -25.73
N GLY A 261 19.91 19.26 -26.18
CA GLY A 261 20.77 18.22 -26.76
C GLY A 261 21.70 17.55 -25.73
N ASN A 262 21.43 17.71 -24.44
CA ASN A 262 22.27 17.17 -23.37
C ASN A 262 22.05 15.68 -23.14
N ILE A 263 20.91 15.15 -23.60
CA ILE A 263 20.57 13.74 -23.48
C ILE A 263 20.28 13.20 -24.88
N GLU A 264 21.20 12.37 -25.37
CA GLU A 264 20.83 11.40 -26.40
C GLU A 264 19.96 10.36 -25.71
N VAL A 265 18.66 10.43 -25.95
CA VAL A 265 17.72 9.43 -25.45
C VAL A 265 18.20 8.09 -26.02
N LEU A 266 18.62 7.17 -25.14
CA LEU A 266 19.10 5.82 -25.50
C LEU A 266 17.92 4.90 -25.80
#